data_AF-A0AA50DY87-F1
#
_entry.id   AF-A0AA50DY87-F1
#
_cell.length_a   1.000
_cell.length_b   1.000
_cell.length_c   1.000
_cell.angle_alpha   90.00
_cell.angle_beta   90.00
_cell.angle_gamma   90.00
#
_symmetry.space_group_name_H-M   'P 1'
#
loop_
_entity.id
_entity.type
_entity.pdbx_description
1 polymer ?
#
loop_
_entity_poly.entity_id
_entity_poly.type
_entity_poly.pdbx_seq_one_letter_code
_entity_poly.pdbx_strand_id
1 'polypeptide(L)'
;MRVEPCCQALLAQLLPEVDPQRQGVCIDVGVGTFAFYCQIFAELNFKSLAIEPLPVKALKKLAERSNLTLLPVCLSDQNGEQTLYVGKFAGIFNSNFSSLSPQWFGASSQARKVKTLTLQNLIGQEKIEQITCLKLDIEGWEWAVIKQLENIESYLLPAVVMFEYGGGVNRGQNQKGWTSEFFENTLNILKSLKTLGYGSGILLDFAPDCQEITFDLNQLQTSELDKLFPPKVFTVTLSCSEIIDQKQTSYPRFVNPIIELTFWNGWSTL
;
A
#
# COMPACT_ATOMS: atom_id res chain seq x y z
N MET A 1 -1.63 -2.58 18.52
CA MET A 1 -2.00 -1.32 17.84
C MET A 1 -3.23 -1.57 16.96
N ARG A 2 -4.11 -0.57 16.70
CA ARG A 2 -5.14 -0.70 15.65
C ARG A 2 -4.54 -0.20 14.34
N VAL A 3 -3.96 -1.09 13.54
CA VAL A 3 -3.10 -0.73 12.40
C VAL A 3 -3.83 0.17 11.40
N GLU A 4 -5.04 -0.20 10.99
CA GLU A 4 -5.76 0.53 9.94
C GLU A 4 -6.11 1.95 10.38
N PRO A 5 -6.72 2.21 11.56
CA PRO A 5 -6.88 3.58 12.06
C PRO A 5 -5.58 4.36 12.19
N CYS A 6 -4.48 3.72 12.57
CA CYS A 6 -3.18 4.39 12.69
C CYS A 6 -2.64 4.80 11.31
N CYS A 7 -2.72 3.92 10.32
CA CYS A 7 -2.32 4.22 8.95
C CYS A 7 -3.19 5.33 8.33
N GLN A 8 -4.49 5.28 8.59
CA GLN A 8 -5.44 6.30 8.16
C GLN A 8 -5.08 7.68 8.75
N ALA A 9 -4.83 7.74 10.06
CA ALA A 9 -4.40 8.96 10.73
C ALA A 9 -3.04 9.45 10.23
N LEU A 10 -2.09 8.54 10.03
CA LEU A 10 -0.75 8.83 9.50
C LEU A 10 -0.85 9.47 8.11
N LEU A 11 -1.56 8.86 7.17
CA LEU A 11 -1.72 9.42 5.82
C LEU A 11 -2.50 10.73 5.84
N ALA A 12 -3.51 10.86 6.71
CA ALA A 12 -4.27 12.10 6.83
C ALA A 12 -3.43 13.29 7.29
N GLN A 13 -2.35 13.04 8.04
CA GLN A 13 -1.39 14.07 8.46
C GLN A 13 -0.25 14.24 7.45
N LEU A 14 0.30 13.14 6.93
CA LEU A 14 1.47 13.14 6.07
C LEU A 14 1.19 13.72 4.68
N LEU A 15 0.10 13.31 4.03
CA LEU A 15 -0.16 13.69 2.64
C LEU A 15 -0.32 15.21 2.48
N PRO A 16 -0.97 15.93 3.42
CA PRO A 16 -1.00 17.38 3.39
C PRO A 16 0.34 18.09 3.33
N GLU A 17 1.34 17.55 4.02
CA GLU A 17 2.69 18.11 4.10
C GLU A 17 3.52 17.76 2.86
N VAL A 18 3.34 16.53 2.33
CA VAL A 18 4.06 16.03 1.15
C VAL A 18 3.60 16.69 -0.15
N ASP A 19 2.29 16.94 -0.29
CA ASP A 19 1.73 17.64 -1.46
C ASP A 19 0.73 18.72 -1.01
N PRO A 20 1.21 19.88 -0.52
CA PRO A 20 0.37 20.95 0.01
C PRO A 20 -0.65 21.50 -0.99
N GLN A 21 -0.35 21.39 -2.29
CA GLN A 21 -1.18 21.92 -3.37
C GLN A 21 -2.17 20.87 -3.91
N ARG A 22 -2.08 19.61 -3.46
CA ARG A 22 -2.95 18.50 -3.91
C ARG A 22 -2.91 18.30 -5.42
N GLN A 23 -1.74 18.51 -6.03
CA GLN A 23 -1.58 18.42 -7.47
C GLN A 23 -1.46 16.98 -7.96
N GLY A 24 -0.86 16.11 -7.15
CA GLY A 24 -0.68 14.71 -7.51
C GLY A 24 -1.92 13.86 -7.22
N VAL A 25 -1.85 12.63 -7.71
CA VAL A 25 -2.92 11.64 -7.58
C VAL A 25 -2.62 10.68 -6.43
N CYS A 26 -3.61 10.38 -5.60
CA CYS A 26 -3.56 9.27 -4.65
C CYS A 26 -4.18 8.02 -5.27
N ILE A 27 -3.43 6.93 -5.33
CA ILE A 27 -3.85 5.66 -5.93
C ILE A 27 -4.01 4.64 -4.80
N ASP A 28 -5.24 4.17 -4.58
CA ASP A 28 -5.59 3.11 -3.61
C ASP A 28 -5.88 1.82 -4.38
N VAL A 29 -4.99 0.84 -4.25
CA VAL A 29 -5.09 -0.45 -4.94
C VAL A 29 -5.46 -1.55 -3.96
N GLY A 30 -6.44 -2.36 -4.34
CA GLY A 30 -7.05 -3.35 -3.44
C GLY A 30 -7.88 -2.65 -2.38
N VAL A 31 -8.87 -1.89 -2.84
CA VAL A 31 -9.75 -1.10 -1.98
C VAL A 31 -10.66 -2.01 -1.12
N GLY A 32 -10.96 -3.21 -1.63
CA GLY A 32 -11.79 -4.19 -0.97
C GLY A 32 -13.21 -3.67 -0.72
N THR A 33 -13.80 -4.13 0.38
CA THR A 33 -15.17 -3.77 0.76
C THR A 33 -15.30 -2.50 1.59
N PHE A 34 -14.20 -2.03 2.19
CA PHE A 34 -14.24 -1.02 3.25
C PHE A 34 -13.88 0.39 2.79
N ALA A 35 -13.13 0.54 1.70
CA ALA A 35 -12.87 1.83 1.06
C ALA A 35 -12.24 2.93 1.94
N PHE A 36 -11.59 2.55 3.04
CA PHE A 36 -11.10 3.49 4.05
C PHE A 36 -10.13 4.54 3.49
N TYR A 37 -9.12 4.12 2.72
CA TYR A 37 -8.05 5.03 2.27
C TYR A 37 -8.51 5.95 1.14
N CYS A 38 -9.17 5.43 0.10
CA CYS A 38 -9.74 6.28 -0.93
C CYS A 38 -10.80 7.27 -0.40
N GLN A 39 -11.52 6.92 0.67
CA GLN A 39 -12.41 7.87 1.36
C GLN A 39 -11.61 9.03 1.98
N ILE A 40 -10.51 8.73 2.70
CA ILE A 40 -9.64 9.75 3.29
C ILE A 40 -9.01 10.64 2.23
N PHE A 41 -8.50 10.06 1.14
CA PHE A 41 -7.92 10.83 0.05
C PHE A 41 -8.94 11.80 -0.54
N ALA A 42 -10.18 11.34 -0.73
CA ALA A 42 -11.27 12.18 -1.20
C ALA A 42 -11.65 13.30 -0.21
N GLU A 43 -11.67 13.02 1.10
CA GLU A 43 -11.96 14.00 2.16
C GLU A 43 -10.86 15.06 2.32
N LEU A 44 -9.61 14.68 2.03
CA LEU A 44 -8.47 15.59 1.96
C LEU A 44 -8.36 16.35 0.63
N ASN A 45 -9.37 16.20 -0.23
CA ASN A 45 -9.51 16.86 -1.53
C ASN A 45 -8.40 16.51 -2.54
N PHE A 46 -7.78 15.32 -2.42
CA PHE A 46 -6.90 14.80 -3.47
C PHE A 46 -7.70 14.24 -4.64
N LYS A 47 -7.15 14.37 -5.86
CA LYS A 47 -7.58 13.52 -6.98
C LYS A 47 -7.20 12.08 -6.66
N SER A 48 -8.17 11.17 -6.72
CA SER A 48 -8.00 9.81 -6.22
C SER A 48 -8.42 8.77 -7.24
N LEU A 49 -7.65 7.68 -7.33
CA LEU A 49 -7.99 6.48 -8.09
C LEU A 49 -8.20 5.31 -7.12
N ALA A 50 -9.40 4.74 -7.12
CA ALA A 50 -9.72 3.49 -6.43
C ALA A 50 -9.63 2.33 -7.42
N ILE A 51 -8.75 1.36 -7.18
CA ILE A 51 -8.54 0.20 -8.04
C ILE A 51 -8.99 -1.06 -7.30
N GLU A 52 -10.09 -1.65 -7.76
CA GLU A 52 -10.70 -2.83 -7.15
C GLU A 52 -11.39 -3.65 -8.24
N PRO A 53 -10.94 -4.90 -8.53
CA PRO A 53 -11.52 -5.69 -9.62
C PRO A 53 -13.01 -6.01 -9.42
N LEU A 54 -13.49 -6.03 -8.17
CA LEU A 54 -14.79 -6.57 -7.79
C LEU A 54 -15.55 -5.61 -6.87
N PRO A 55 -15.80 -4.36 -7.31
CA PRO A 55 -16.24 -3.31 -6.41
C PRO A 55 -17.66 -3.57 -5.90
N VAL A 56 -17.81 -3.49 -4.57
CA VAL A 56 -19.11 -3.58 -3.91
C VAL A 56 -19.94 -2.31 -4.13
N LYS A 57 -21.25 -2.39 -3.86
CA LYS A 57 -22.17 -1.26 -4.03
C LYS A 57 -21.75 -0.02 -3.24
N ALA A 58 -21.23 -0.21 -2.02
CA ALA A 58 -20.77 0.90 -1.18
C ALA A 58 -19.61 1.67 -1.84
N LEU A 59 -18.61 0.97 -2.36
CA LEU A 59 -17.49 1.57 -3.09
C LEU A 59 -17.95 2.29 -4.37
N LYS A 60 -18.87 1.68 -5.13
CA LYS A 60 -19.46 2.34 -6.31
C LYS A 60 -20.15 3.66 -5.96
N LYS A 61 -20.88 3.71 -4.84
CA LYS A 61 -21.52 4.93 -4.35
C LYS A 61 -20.49 5.96 -3.88
N LEU A 62 -19.44 5.52 -3.19
CA LEU A 62 -18.36 6.42 -2.78
C LEU A 62 -17.69 7.10 -3.98
N ALA A 63 -17.50 6.34 -5.07
CA ALA A 63 -16.94 6.83 -6.33
C ALA A 63 -17.85 7.78 -7.13
N GLU A 64 -19.05 8.11 -6.64
CA GLU A 64 -19.87 9.20 -7.18
C GLU A 64 -19.31 10.58 -6.79
N ARG A 65 -18.33 10.65 -5.88
CA ARG A 65 -17.59 11.88 -5.54
C ARG A 65 -16.74 12.34 -6.72
N SER A 66 -16.74 13.63 -7.01
CA SER A 66 -16.10 14.21 -8.20
C SER A 66 -14.57 14.05 -8.26
N ASN A 67 -13.91 13.87 -7.11
CA ASN A 67 -12.46 13.70 -7.02
C ASN A 67 -12.02 12.24 -6.85
N LEU A 68 -12.93 11.26 -6.99
CA LEU A 68 -12.62 9.84 -6.88
C LEU A 68 -13.08 9.09 -8.14
N THR A 69 -12.13 8.48 -8.85
CA THR A 69 -12.43 7.60 -9.99
C THR A 69 -12.25 6.15 -9.57
N LEU A 70 -13.26 5.31 -9.83
CA LEU A 70 -13.20 3.87 -9.57
C LEU A 70 -12.89 3.11 -10.86
N LEU A 71 -11.83 2.31 -10.84
CA LEU A 71 -11.41 1.45 -11.93
C LEU A 71 -11.62 -0.03 -11.54
N PRO A 72 -12.56 -0.74 -12.20
CA PRO A 72 -12.86 -2.14 -11.89
C PRO A 72 -11.85 -3.10 -12.55
N VAL A 73 -10.59 -3.01 -12.13
CA VAL A 73 -9.44 -3.77 -12.67
C VAL A 73 -8.50 -4.19 -11.53
N CYS A 74 -7.60 -5.14 -11.79
CA CYS A 74 -6.42 -5.33 -10.95
C CYS A 74 -5.24 -4.52 -11.51
N LEU A 75 -4.45 -3.92 -10.61
CA LEU A 75 -3.11 -3.48 -10.97
C LEU A 75 -2.18 -4.70 -10.88
N SER A 76 -1.37 -4.93 -11.92
CA SER A 76 -0.55 -6.13 -12.07
C SER A 76 0.68 -5.86 -12.91
N ASP A 77 1.47 -6.88 -13.23
CA ASP A 77 2.67 -6.81 -14.09
C ASP A 77 2.38 -7.03 -15.58
N GLN A 78 1.12 -7.24 -15.95
CA GLN A 78 0.70 -7.33 -17.34
C GLN A 78 -0.68 -6.72 -17.59
N ASN A 79 -0.90 -6.28 -18.82
CA ASN A 79 -2.20 -5.82 -19.31
C ASN A 79 -3.01 -6.98 -19.87
N GLY A 80 -4.34 -6.86 -19.83
CA GLY A 80 -5.26 -7.83 -20.43
C GLY A 80 -6.13 -8.49 -19.38
N GLU A 81 -6.06 -9.81 -19.27
CA GLU A 81 -6.83 -10.57 -18.28
C GLU A 81 -5.93 -11.52 -17.49
N GLN A 82 -6.15 -11.61 -16.18
CA GLN A 82 -5.54 -12.62 -15.31
C GLN A 82 -6.60 -13.35 -14.50
N THR A 83 -6.20 -14.50 -13.96
CA THR A 83 -7.03 -15.28 -13.05
C THR A 83 -6.92 -14.68 -11.66
N LEU A 84 -8.03 -14.20 -11.11
CA LEU A 84 -8.15 -13.77 -9.72
C LEU A 84 -8.78 -14.92 -8.91
N TYR A 85 -8.04 -15.41 -7.91
CA TYR A 85 -8.50 -16.43 -6.99
C TYR A 85 -9.31 -15.76 -5.88
N VAL A 86 -10.56 -16.19 -5.70
CA VAL A 86 -11.47 -15.60 -4.73
C VAL A 86 -11.00 -15.94 -3.33
N GLY A 87 -10.88 -14.90 -2.50
CA GLY A 87 -10.43 -15.03 -1.12
C GLY A 87 -11.35 -15.86 -0.24
N LYS A 88 -10.76 -16.59 0.70
CA LYS A 88 -11.43 -17.39 1.72
C LYS A 88 -10.66 -17.26 3.04
N PHE A 89 -11.34 -16.81 4.08
CA PHE A 89 -10.78 -16.66 5.42
C PHE A 89 -11.61 -17.47 6.42
N ALA A 90 -10.94 -18.28 7.26
CA ALA A 90 -11.59 -19.14 8.25
C ALA A 90 -12.75 -19.99 7.70
N GLY A 91 -12.63 -20.47 6.46
CA GLY A 91 -13.67 -21.29 5.82
C GLY A 91 -14.74 -20.50 5.07
N ILE A 92 -14.75 -19.16 5.14
CA ILE A 92 -15.79 -18.29 4.60
C ILE A 92 -15.23 -17.47 3.44
N PHE A 93 -15.97 -17.35 2.34
CA PHE A 93 -15.57 -16.50 1.22
C PHE A 93 -15.54 -15.03 1.64
N ASN A 94 -14.43 -14.37 1.32
CA ASN A 94 -14.22 -12.96 1.60
C ASN A 94 -13.38 -12.39 0.46
N SER A 95 -13.97 -11.48 -0.32
CA SER A 95 -13.32 -10.90 -1.49
C SER A 95 -12.09 -10.05 -1.14
N ASN A 96 -11.98 -9.56 0.10
CA ASN A 96 -10.80 -8.79 0.53
C ASN A 96 -9.53 -9.63 0.45
N PHE A 97 -9.62 -10.95 0.71
CA PHE A 97 -8.47 -11.87 0.62
C PHE A 97 -8.23 -12.42 -0.80
N SER A 98 -8.80 -11.79 -1.84
CA SER A 98 -8.63 -12.28 -3.22
C SER A 98 -7.26 -11.88 -3.75
N SER A 99 -6.59 -12.82 -4.43
CA SER A 99 -5.24 -12.59 -4.93
C SER A 99 -5.08 -13.07 -6.36
N LEU A 100 -4.15 -12.45 -7.08
CA LEU A 100 -3.66 -12.97 -8.37
C LEU A 100 -2.67 -14.12 -8.15
N SER A 101 -2.13 -14.30 -6.94
CA SER A 101 -1.30 -15.43 -6.57
C SER A 101 -2.16 -16.62 -6.10
N PRO A 102 -2.08 -17.79 -6.77
CA PRO A 102 -2.71 -19.01 -6.25
C PRO A 102 -2.05 -19.54 -4.96
N GLN A 103 -0.84 -19.07 -4.63
CA GLN A 103 -0.10 -19.44 -3.42
C GLN A 103 -0.48 -18.60 -2.21
N TRP A 104 -1.24 -17.52 -2.41
CA TRP A 104 -1.71 -16.70 -1.29
C TRP A 104 -2.58 -17.52 -0.34
N PHE A 105 -2.40 -17.35 0.97
CA PHE A 105 -3.09 -18.18 1.96
C PHE A 105 -4.62 -18.03 1.91
N GLY A 106 -5.10 -16.86 1.47
CA GLY A 106 -6.51 -16.58 1.26
C GLY A 106 -7.05 -17.15 -0.05
N ALA A 107 -6.20 -17.54 -0.99
CA ALA A 107 -6.64 -18.02 -2.30
C ALA A 107 -7.45 -19.32 -2.18
N SER A 108 -8.56 -19.40 -2.93
CA SER A 108 -9.37 -20.61 -3.05
C SER A 108 -9.35 -21.17 -4.46
N SER A 109 -9.92 -22.37 -4.65
CA SER A 109 -10.11 -22.97 -5.98
C SER A 109 -11.15 -22.22 -6.82
N GLN A 110 -11.99 -21.39 -6.21
CA GLN A 110 -12.90 -20.52 -6.96
C GLN A 110 -12.10 -19.36 -7.54
N ALA A 111 -12.14 -19.21 -8.86
CA ALA A 111 -11.43 -18.15 -9.55
C ALA A 111 -12.27 -17.54 -10.67
N ARG A 112 -11.89 -16.35 -11.11
CA ARG A 112 -12.52 -15.65 -12.24
C ARG A 112 -11.50 -14.88 -13.05
N LYS A 113 -11.79 -14.65 -14.32
CA LYS A 113 -11.01 -13.72 -15.15
C LYS A 113 -11.38 -12.30 -14.80
N VAL A 114 -10.36 -11.46 -14.58
CA VAL A 114 -10.50 -10.03 -14.32
C VAL A 114 -9.56 -9.28 -15.23
N LYS A 115 -9.94 -8.05 -15.57
CA LYS A 115 -9.08 -7.15 -16.34
C LYS A 115 -7.89 -6.72 -15.49
N THR A 116 -6.73 -6.63 -16.13
CA THR A 116 -5.49 -6.18 -15.48
C THR A 116 -4.84 -5.05 -16.27
N LEU A 117 -4.18 -4.15 -15.55
CA LEU A 117 -3.37 -3.07 -16.09
C LEU A 117 -1.99 -3.06 -15.43
N THR A 118 -0.97 -2.65 -16.18
CA THR A 118 0.33 -2.26 -15.60
C THR A 118 0.26 -0.85 -15.03
N LEU A 119 1.18 -0.52 -14.10
CA LEU A 119 1.26 0.83 -13.54
C LEU A 119 1.56 1.88 -14.62
N GLN A 120 2.44 1.56 -15.56
CA GLN A 120 2.74 2.42 -16.71
C GLN A 120 1.49 2.72 -17.55
N ASN A 121 0.64 1.72 -17.80
CA ASN A 121 -0.57 1.91 -18.58
C ASN A 121 -1.63 2.69 -17.81
N LEU A 122 -1.76 2.47 -16.50
CA LEU A 122 -2.62 3.27 -15.64
C LEU A 122 -2.23 4.76 -15.71
N ILE A 123 -0.94 5.06 -15.53
CA ILE A 123 -0.39 6.42 -15.62
C ILE A 123 -0.75 7.07 -16.97
N GLY A 124 -0.52 6.35 -18.07
CA GLY A 124 -0.81 6.85 -19.41
C GLY A 124 -2.31 7.05 -19.70
N GLN A 125 -3.17 6.09 -19.29
CA GLN A 125 -4.62 6.16 -19.53
C GLN A 125 -5.27 7.29 -18.73
N GLU A 126 -4.88 7.45 -17.46
CA GLU A 126 -5.44 8.46 -16.57
C GLU A 126 -4.72 9.81 -16.65
N LYS A 127 -3.71 9.91 -17.54
CA LYS A 127 -2.88 11.09 -17.77
C LYS A 127 -2.33 11.65 -16.46
N ILE A 128 -1.71 10.78 -15.68
CA ILE A 128 -1.15 11.12 -14.37
C ILE A 128 0.18 11.84 -14.60
N GLU A 129 0.27 13.09 -14.12
CA GLU A 129 1.47 13.92 -14.23
C GLU A 129 2.31 13.90 -12.93
N GLN A 130 1.69 13.51 -11.81
CA GLN A 130 2.34 13.38 -10.51
C GLN A 130 1.57 12.37 -9.64
N ILE A 131 2.29 11.54 -8.90
CA ILE A 131 1.71 10.60 -7.92
C ILE A 131 2.07 11.07 -6.51
N THR A 132 1.06 11.40 -5.70
CA THR A 132 1.28 11.76 -4.30
C THR A 132 1.43 10.51 -3.44
N CYS A 133 0.54 9.54 -3.62
CA CYS A 133 0.52 8.32 -2.82
C CYS A 133 0.17 7.11 -3.68
N LEU A 134 0.92 6.02 -3.51
CA LEU A 134 0.57 4.70 -4.00
C LEU A 134 0.37 3.78 -2.79
N LYS A 135 -0.88 3.46 -2.47
CA LYS A 135 -1.23 2.48 -1.43
C LYS A 135 -1.59 1.15 -2.08
N LEU A 136 -0.99 0.06 -1.60
CA LEU A 136 -1.18 -1.30 -2.09
C LEU A 136 -1.61 -2.24 -0.95
N ASP A 137 -2.72 -2.93 -1.15
CA ASP A 137 -3.20 -4.02 -0.29
C ASP A 137 -3.82 -5.07 -1.21
N ILE A 138 -2.96 -5.86 -1.86
CA ILE A 138 -3.34 -6.73 -2.98
C ILE A 138 -2.92 -8.17 -2.73
N GLU A 139 -2.85 -8.54 -1.45
CA GLU A 139 -2.87 -9.92 -0.97
C GLU A 139 -1.72 -10.75 -1.58
N GLY A 140 -0.49 -10.26 -1.45
CA GLY A 140 0.73 -10.95 -1.88
C GLY A 140 1.17 -10.65 -3.31
N TRP A 141 0.54 -9.68 -3.98
CA TRP A 141 0.90 -9.24 -5.34
C TRP A 141 1.65 -7.89 -5.38
N GLU A 142 2.00 -7.33 -4.22
CA GLU A 142 2.61 -6.00 -4.06
C GLU A 142 3.91 -5.87 -4.85
N TRP A 143 4.77 -6.88 -4.79
CA TRP A 143 6.07 -6.87 -5.47
C TRP A 143 5.93 -6.76 -6.99
N ALA A 144 4.93 -7.43 -7.58
CA ALA A 144 4.69 -7.38 -9.02
C ALA A 144 4.35 -5.96 -9.51
N VAL A 145 3.74 -5.14 -8.65
CA VAL A 145 3.45 -3.73 -8.91
C VAL A 145 4.65 -2.84 -8.59
N ILE A 146 5.23 -2.96 -7.39
CA ILE A 146 6.30 -2.07 -6.93
C ILE A 146 7.56 -2.17 -7.82
N LYS A 147 7.93 -3.38 -8.29
CA LYS A 147 9.09 -3.54 -9.19
C LYS A 147 8.99 -2.71 -10.47
N GLN A 148 7.79 -2.33 -10.88
CA GLN A 148 7.59 -1.52 -12.08
C GLN A 148 8.07 -0.08 -11.89
N LEU A 149 8.14 0.42 -10.66
CA LEU A 149 8.67 1.75 -10.34
C LEU A 149 10.11 1.94 -10.86
N GLU A 150 10.89 0.87 -10.98
CA GLU A 150 12.24 0.88 -11.57
C GLU A 150 12.26 1.34 -13.05
N ASN A 151 11.12 1.30 -13.73
CA ASN A 151 10.98 1.70 -15.13
C ASN A 151 10.04 2.92 -15.30
N ILE A 152 9.64 3.55 -14.20
CA ILE A 152 8.86 4.79 -14.21
C ILE A 152 9.84 5.97 -14.15
N GLU A 153 9.55 7.03 -14.90
CA GLU A 153 10.32 8.28 -14.86
C GLU A 153 10.36 8.84 -13.43
N SER A 154 11.50 9.36 -12.99
CA SER A 154 11.69 9.75 -11.59
C SER A 154 10.69 10.79 -11.08
N TYR A 155 10.23 11.70 -11.94
CA TYR A 155 9.23 12.73 -11.59
C TYR A 155 7.81 12.16 -11.40
N LEU A 156 7.56 10.92 -11.86
CA LEU A 156 6.30 10.20 -11.70
C LEU A 156 6.33 9.19 -10.55
N LEU A 157 7.47 9.04 -9.86
CA LEU A 157 7.55 8.15 -8.72
C LEU A 157 6.64 8.67 -7.57
N PRO A 158 5.89 7.80 -6.88
CA PRO A 158 5.02 8.22 -5.78
C PRO A 158 5.80 8.91 -4.67
N ALA A 159 5.34 10.06 -4.17
CA ALA A 159 6.01 10.70 -3.03
C ALA A 159 5.90 9.85 -1.73
N VAL A 160 4.80 9.09 -1.61
CA VAL A 160 4.57 8.10 -0.54
C VAL A 160 4.17 6.76 -1.16
N VAL A 161 4.81 5.68 -0.71
CA VAL A 161 4.40 4.30 -1.02
C VAL A 161 3.97 3.64 0.29
N MET A 162 2.74 3.16 0.35
CA MET A 162 2.23 2.36 1.46
C MET A 162 1.89 0.96 0.96
N PHE A 163 2.31 -0.08 1.68
CA PHE A 163 1.89 -1.44 1.34
C PHE A 163 1.73 -2.32 2.57
N GLU A 164 0.81 -3.27 2.48
CA GLU A 164 0.66 -4.35 3.46
C GLU A 164 1.60 -5.51 3.13
N TYR A 165 2.16 -6.13 4.16
CA TYR A 165 2.81 -7.43 4.06
C TYR A 165 2.69 -8.18 5.39
N GLY A 166 2.96 -9.49 5.34
CA GLY A 166 2.58 -10.38 6.44
C GLY A 166 1.06 -10.59 6.42
N GLY A 167 0.60 -11.69 6.99
CA GLY A 167 -0.80 -12.03 6.83
C GLY A 167 -1.19 -13.34 7.45
N GLY A 168 -2.17 -13.28 8.34
CA GLY A 168 -2.90 -14.44 8.83
C GLY A 168 -2.21 -15.26 9.94
N VAL A 169 -0.93 -15.04 10.24
CA VAL A 169 -0.20 -15.67 11.36
C VAL A 169 1.02 -14.84 11.79
N ASN A 170 1.63 -15.24 12.91
CA ASN A 170 2.90 -14.73 13.39
C ASN A 170 4.09 -15.16 12.50
N ARG A 171 5.08 -14.27 12.30
CA ARG A 171 6.31 -14.53 11.49
C ARG A 171 7.04 -15.79 11.92
N GLY A 172 7.18 -16.03 13.22
CA GLY A 172 7.87 -17.21 13.76
C GLY A 172 7.27 -18.56 13.32
N GLN A 173 6.05 -18.57 12.78
CA GLN A 173 5.41 -19.78 12.24
C GLN A 173 5.82 -20.07 10.79
N ASN A 174 6.42 -19.11 10.07
CA ASN A 174 6.84 -19.25 8.66
C ASN A 174 5.72 -19.78 7.75
N GLN A 175 4.52 -19.24 7.92
CA GLN A 175 3.29 -19.67 7.24
C GLN A 175 2.53 -18.47 6.68
N LYS A 176 1.62 -18.72 5.76
CA LYS A 176 0.74 -17.72 5.14
C LYS A 176 1.52 -16.54 4.54
N GLY A 177 1.22 -15.29 4.91
CA GLY A 177 1.95 -14.11 4.42
C GLY A 177 3.44 -14.07 4.81
N TRP A 178 3.89 -14.98 5.67
CA TRP A 178 5.30 -15.15 6.07
C TRP A 178 5.98 -16.37 5.44
N THR A 179 5.41 -16.99 4.41
CA THR A 179 6.18 -17.99 3.65
C THR A 179 7.41 -17.32 3.02
N SER A 180 8.44 -18.13 2.73
CA SER A 180 9.71 -17.63 2.17
C SER A 180 9.50 -16.77 0.91
N GLU A 181 8.57 -17.16 0.03
CA GLU A 181 8.24 -16.40 -1.18
C GLU A 181 7.74 -14.98 -0.89
N PHE A 182 6.69 -14.83 -0.07
CA PHE A 182 6.13 -13.51 0.24
C PHE A 182 7.08 -12.66 1.10
N PHE A 183 7.84 -13.30 1.97
CA PHE A 183 8.85 -12.61 2.77
C PHE A 183 10.01 -12.10 1.92
N GLU A 184 10.52 -12.90 0.98
CA GLU A 184 11.55 -12.47 0.02
C GLU A 184 11.04 -11.33 -0.87
N ASN A 185 9.79 -11.39 -1.32
CA ASN A 185 9.15 -10.30 -2.04
C ASN A 185 9.11 -9.00 -1.22
N THR A 186 8.79 -9.08 0.08
CA THR A 186 8.83 -7.92 0.99
C THR A 186 10.24 -7.32 1.07
N LEU A 187 11.27 -8.16 1.20
CA LEU A 187 12.65 -7.68 1.23
C LEU A 187 13.06 -7.06 -0.11
N ASN A 188 12.59 -7.60 -1.24
CA ASN A 188 12.87 -7.06 -2.57
C ASN A 188 12.17 -5.72 -2.80
N ILE A 189 10.94 -5.55 -2.29
CA ILE A 189 10.27 -4.25 -2.26
C ILE A 189 11.14 -3.21 -1.55
N LEU A 190 11.61 -3.50 -0.33
CA LEU A 190 12.46 -2.58 0.43
C LEU A 190 13.76 -2.25 -0.30
N LYS A 191 14.42 -3.23 -0.93
CA LYS A 191 15.62 -2.99 -1.73
C LYS A 191 15.34 -2.08 -2.93
N SER A 192 14.24 -2.33 -3.64
CA SER A 192 13.85 -1.54 -4.81
C SER A 192 13.54 -0.09 -4.41
N LEU A 193 12.75 0.11 -3.34
CA LEU A 193 12.47 1.44 -2.79
C LEU A 193 13.77 2.15 -2.35
N LYS A 194 14.70 1.44 -1.70
CA LYS A 194 16.02 1.99 -1.37
C LYS A 194 16.77 2.47 -2.62
N THR A 195 16.82 1.66 -3.67
CA THR A 195 17.49 2.00 -4.94
C THR A 195 16.82 3.19 -5.65
N LEU A 196 15.50 3.33 -5.51
CA LEU A 196 14.73 4.44 -6.06
C LEU A 196 14.86 5.74 -5.25
N GLY A 197 15.54 5.71 -4.10
CA GLY A 197 15.86 6.90 -3.29
C GLY A 197 14.92 7.13 -2.10
N TYR A 198 13.98 6.22 -1.82
CA TYR A 198 13.15 6.28 -0.63
C TYR A 198 14.00 6.13 0.62
N GLY A 199 14.02 7.18 1.44
CA GLY A 199 14.88 7.27 2.62
C GLY A 199 14.19 6.94 3.93
N SER A 200 12.96 7.42 4.13
CA SER A 200 12.27 7.28 5.41
C SER A 200 11.22 6.18 5.36
N GLY A 201 11.12 5.39 6.42
CA GLY A 201 10.14 4.31 6.55
C GLY A 201 9.49 4.26 7.93
N ILE A 202 8.20 3.94 7.95
CA ILE A 202 7.42 3.66 9.16
C ILE A 202 6.80 2.28 9.01
N LEU A 203 6.95 1.47 10.05
CA LEU A 203 6.47 0.10 10.14
C LEU A 203 5.46 0.03 11.29
N LEU A 204 4.23 -0.39 10.99
CA LEU A 204 3.12 -0.50 11.93
C LEU A 204 2.62 -1.95 11.98
N ASP A 205 2.69 -2.60 13.15
CA ASP A 205 2.25 -3.99 13.33
C ASP A 205 1.11 -4.12 14.36
N PHE A 206 0.21 -5.09 14.16
CA PHE A 206 -0.95 -5.27 15.04
C PHE A 206 -0.68 -6.12 16.29
N ALA A 207 0.50 -6.72 16.42
CA ALA A 207 0.89 -7.55 17.55
C ALA A 207 0.68 -6.83 18.87
N PRO A 208 0.32 -7.58 19.94
CA PRO A 208 0.29 -7.03 21.29
C PRO A 208 1.60 -6.33 21.62
N ASP A 209 1.50 -5.16 22.24
CA ASP A 209 2.64 -4.37 22.72
C ASP A 209 3.62 -3.86 21.65
N CYS A 210 3.30 -4.02 20.36
CA CYS A 210 4.11 -3.45 19.30
C CYS A 210 3.92 -1.93 19.21
N GLN A 211 5.04 -1.23 19.08
CA GLN A 211 5.12 0.20 18.76
C GLN A 211 5.52 0.36 17.29
N GLU A 212 5.26 1.53 16.75
CA GLU A 212 5.76 1.90 15.44
C GLU A 212 7.30 1.83 15.40
N ILE A 213 7.84 1.32 14.30
CA ILE A 213 9.27 1.35 14.04
C ILE A 213 9.51 2.35 12.93
N THR A 214 10.14 3.47 13.27
CA THR A 214 10.66 4.43 12.30
C THR A 214 12.09 4.07 11.93
N PHE A 215 12.45 4.10 10.65
CA PHE A 215 13.79 3.76 10.20
C PHE A 215 14.21 4.58 8.97
N ASP A 216 15.51 4.73 8.79
CA ASP A 216 16.12 5.29 7.58
C ASP A 216 16.61 4.13 6.70
N LEU A 217 15.90 3.92 5.59
CA LEU A 217 16.18 2.87 4.61
C LEU A 217 17.53 3.05 3.92
N ASN A 218 18.05 4.29 3.82
CA ASN A 218 19.38 4.55 3.27
C ASN A 218 20.49 4.07 4.22
N GLN A 219 20.28 4.17 5.54
CA GLN A 219 21.25 3.75 6.55
C GLN A 219 21.28 2.24 6.79
N LEU A 220 20.17 1.53 6.52
CA LEU A 220 20.10 0.08 6.70
C LEU A 220 20.94 -0.66 5.65
N GLN A 221 21.82 -1.56 6.08
CA GLN A 221 22.47 -2.47 5.12
C GLN A 221 21.43 -3.48 4.60
N THR A 222 21.58 -3.92 3.34
CA THR A 222 20.64 -4.88 2.73
C THR A 222 20.55 -6.19 3.53
N SER A 223 21.63 -6.60 4.19
CA SER A 223 21.69 -7.76 5.08
C SER A 223 20.98 -7.57 6.42
N GLU A 224 20.44 -6.39 6.70
CA GLU A 224 19.78 -6.04 7.96
C GLU A 224 18.28 -5.78 7.80
N LEU A 225 17.76 -5.78 6.58
CA LEU A 225 16.34 -5.54 6.32
C LEU A 225 15.44 -6.58 7.00
N ASP A 226 15.91 -7.82 7.17
CA ASP A 226 15.17 -8.88 7.85
C ASP A 226 15.01 -8.65 9.36
N LYS A 227 15.90 -7.85 9.96
CA LYS A 227 15.89 -7.49 11.37
C LYS A 227 14.75 -6.53 11.70
N LEU A 228 14.19 -5.83 10.70
CA LEU A 228 13.02 -4.97 10.88
C LEU A 228 11.77 -5.74 11.34
N PHE A 229 11.73 -7.06 11.12
CA PHE A 229 10.53 -7.86 11.31
C PHE A 229 10.69 -8.89 12.44
N PRO A 230 10.82 -8.54 13.72
CA PRO A 230 11.10 -9.54 14.76
C PRO A 230 10.11 -10.72 14.76
N PRO A 231 10.45 -11.91 15.31
CA PRO A 231 9.60 -13.10 15.22
C PRO A 231 8.17 -12.91 15.75
N LYS A 232 7.92 -11.93 16.63
CA LYS A 232 6.61 -11.62 17.22
C LYS A 232 5.70 -10.73 16.35
N VAL A 233 6.08 -10.46 15.10
CA VAL A 233 5.34 -9.66 14.11
C VAL A 233 4.27 -10.52 13.42
N PHE A 234 3.14 -9.94 13.03
CA PHE A 234 2.01 -10.68 12.43
C PHE A 234 1.60 -10.15 11.05
N THR A 235 1.29 -8.86 10.95
CA THR A 235 1.02 -8.16 9.69
C THR A 235 1.46 -6.75 9.91
N VAL A 236 2.05 -6.20 8.87
CA VAL A 236 2.69 -4.92 8.94
C VAL A 236 2.31 -4.09 7.75
N THR A 237 1.94 -2.86 8.05
CA THR A 237 1.89 -1.82 7.04
C THR A 237 3.21 -1.06 7.05
N LEU A 238 3.83 -0.98 5.87
CA LEU A 238 4.97 -0.11 5.65
C LEU A 238 4.52 1.15 4.92
N SER A 239 4.97 2.31 5.39
CA SER A 239 4.90 3.56 4.64
C SER A 239 6.31 4.07 4.40
N CYS A 240 6.73 4.14 3.15
CA CYS A 240 7.98 4.76 2.73
C CYS A 240 7.72 6.12 2.07
N SER A 241 8.55 7.10 2.40
CA SER A 241 8.50 8.43 1.81
C SER A 241 9.89 8.95 1.45
N GLU A 242 9.90 9.93 0.56
CA GLU A 242 11.02 10.69 -0.04
C GLU A 242 11.52 10.20 -1.40
N ILE A 243 11.29 11.03 -2.42
CA ILE A 243 12.29 11.34 -3.45
C ILE A 243 12.33 12.87 -3.49
N ILE A 244 13.29 13.46 -2.78
CA ILE A 244 13.56 14.89 -2.92
C ILE A 244 14.56 15.01 -4.07
N ASP A 245 14.05 15.25 -5.28
CA ASP A 245 14.93 15.64 -6.39
C ASP A 245 15.66 16.93 -5.99
N GLN A 246 16.99 16.88 -6.00
CA GLN A 246 17.91 17.95 -5.60
C GLN A 246 17.95 19.12 -6.59
N LYS A 247 16.98 19.23 -7.50
CA LYS A 247 16.93 20.30 -8.50
C LYS A 247 15.73 21.20 -8.23
N GLN A 248 16.03 22.30 -7.54
CA GLN A 248 15.21 23.50 -7.41
C GLN A 248 13.91 23.35 -6.61
N THR A 249 13.99 23.37 -5.29
CA THR A 249 13.24 24.37 -4.50
C THR A 249 13.86 24.48 -3.11
N SER A 250 13.93 25.72 -2.62
CA SER A 250 14.49 26.12 -1.33
C SER A 250 13.57 25.77 -0.16
N TYR A 251 13.15 24.51 -0.03
CA TYR A 251 12.38 24.06 1.11
C TYR A 251 13.27 23.29 2.10
N PRO A 252 13.06 23.47 3.41
CA PRO A 252 13.86 22.79 4.42
C PRO A 252 13.71 21.27 4.26
N ARG A 253 14.83 20.55 4.37
CA ARG A 253 14.83 19.10 4.59
C ARG A 253 13.89 18.81 5.75
N PHE A 254 12.99 17.83 5.60
CA PHE A 254 12.26 17.30 6.74
C PHE A 254 13.27 16.69 7.70
N VAL A 255 13.60 17.43 8.75
CA VAL A 255 14.32 16.87 9.90
C VAL A 255 13.27 16.06 10.64
N ASN A 256 13.25 14.74 10.40
CA ASN A 256 12.43 13.74 11.09
C ASN A 256 11.00 14.20 11.41
N PRO A 257 9.97 13.85 10.62
CA PRO A 257 8.61 14.04 11.08
C PRO A 257 8.40 13.07 12.26
N ILE A 258 8.67 13.54 13.48
CA ILE A 258 8.08 12.99 14.69
C ILE A 258 6.60 13.35 14.58
N ILE A 259 5.85 12.52 13.84
CA ILE A 259 4.40 12.59 13.81
C ILE A 259 3.97 12.04 15.16
N GLU A 260 3.74 12.95 16.11
CA GLU A 260 3.21 12.60 17.43
C GLU A 260 1.75 12.18 17.24
N LEU A 261 1.53 10.88 16.98
CA LEU A 261 0.21 10.28 16.84
C LEU A 261 -0.52 10.37 18.19
N THR A 262 -1.31 11.43 18.39
CA THR A 262 -2.16 11.57 19.57
C THR A 262 -3.37 10.63 19.42
N PHE A 263 -3.37 9.51 20.14
CA PHE A 263 -4.43 8.51 20.06
C PHE A 263 -5.75 9.04 20.65
N TRP A 264 -6.77 9.21 19.80
CA TRP A 264 -8.16 9.42 20.25
C TRP A 264 -8.83 8.06 20.45
N ASN A 265 -8.96 7.65 21.71
CA ASN A 265 -9.66 6.41 22.10
C ASN A 265 -11.18 6.60 21.95
N GLY A 266 -11.70 6.38 20.75
CA GLY A 266 -13.13 6.31 20.49
C GLY A 266 -13.45 5.15 19.56
N TRP A 267 -14.54 4.44 19.84
CA TRP A 267 -15.14 3.36 19.06
C TRP A 267 -14.59 1.96 19.35
N SER A 268 -15.08 1.40 20.45
CA SER A 268 -15.39 -0.02 20.57
C SER A 268 -16.60 -0.38 19.69
N THR A 269 -16.55 -1.58 19.11
CA THR A 269 -17.68 -2.41 18.62
C THR A 269 -18.54 -1.84 17.49
N LEU A 270 -18.33 -2.40 16.28
CA LEU A 270 -19.36 -3.00 15.44
C LEU A 270 -18.76 -4.22 14.72
#